data_AF-A0A6M6I4W7-F1
#
_entry.id   AF-A0A6M6I4W7-F1
#
_cell.length_a   1.000
_cell.length_b   1.000
_cell.length_c   1.000
_cell.angle_alpha   90.00
_cell.angle_beta   90.00
_cell.angle_gamma   90.00
#
_symmetry.space_group_name_H-M   'P 1'
#
loop_
_entity.id
_entity.type
_entity.pdbx_description
1 polymer ?
#
loop_
_entity_poly.entity_id
_entity_poly.type
_entity_poly.pdbx_seq_one_letter_code
_entity_poly.pdbx_strand_id
1 'polypeptide(L)'
;MKFWRAGAFGALVLAGCASQQTLVPQIQQGESEGKKTVTVAPASAACSRPQCPVLAAAWSAAKPAQAVLTVGLPHQAAEVTGADFHLGGGQAVRVRSRSRAEAAALGYPATAFDVPLRLVDQIAYTPRSWVRVHTADGRSVDETLNSGEERSKAVEAMSYFVTAVESASGQVANPDSSRGGLMDRLGGGK
;
A
#
# COMPACT_ATOMS: atom_id res chain seq x y z
N MET A 1 -14.11 -75.38 5.40
CA MET A 1 -12.65 -75.32 5.13
C MET A 1 -12.38 -74.25 4.10
N LYS A 2 -11.25 -73.54 4.25
CA LYS A 2 -10.58 -72.63 3.30
C LYS A 2 -10.99 -71.14 3.35
N PHE A 3 -10.01 -70.36 3.80
CA PHE A 3 -9.95 -68.92 4.05
C PHE A 3 -9.68 -68.10 2.77
N TRP A 4 -9.69 -66.76 2.95
CA TRP A 4 -9.00 -65.69 2.18
C TRP A 4 -9.86 -65.00 1.10
N ARG A 5 -10.00 -63.67 0.99
CA ARG A 5 -9.10 -62.54 1.30
C ARG A 5 -9.85 -61.25 1.66
N ALA A 6 -9.11 -60.37 2.33
CA ALA A 6 -9.43 -58.99 2.69
C ALA A 6 -9.57 -58.04 1.49
N GLY A 7 -10.28 -56.92 1.69
CA GLY A 7 -10.33 -55.79 0.76
C GLY A 7 -11.00 -54.58 1.40
N ALA A 8 -10.27 -53.87 2.27
CA ALA A 8 -10.68 -52.60 2.84
C ALA A 8 -10.55 -51.49 1.79
N PHE A 9 -11.67 -50.91 1.34
CA PHE A 9 -11.69 -49.70 0.52
C PHE A 9 -12.03 -48.52 1.43
N GLY A 10 -10.98 -47.86 1.93
CA GLY A 10 -11.08 -46.58 2.63
C GLY A 10 -11.33 -45.46 1.63
N ALA A 11 -12.50 -44.81 1.72
CA ALA A 11 -12.80 -43.59 0.99
C ALA A 11 -12.07 -42.42 1.67
N LEU A 12 -10.91 -42.03 1.13
CA LEU A 12 -10.23 -40.78 1.49
C LEU A 12 -10.94 -39.62 0.80
N VAL A 13 -11.69 -38.86 1.60
CA VAL A 13 -12.27 -37.57 1.23
C VAL A 13 -11.12 -36.57 1.07
N LEU A 14 -10.80 -36.22 -0.18
CA LEU A 14 -9.92 -35.09 -0.49
C LEU A 14 -10.70 -33.79 -0.30
N ALA A 15 -10.79 -33.33 0.94
CA ALA A 15 -11.15 -31.94 1.24
C ALA A 15 -9.96 -31.06 0.83
N GLY A 16 -9.96 -30.59 -0.41
CA GLY A 16 -9.02 -29.56 -0.86
C GLY A 16 -9.33 -28.26 -0.13
N CYS A 17 -8.50 -27.89 0.85
CA CYS A 17 -8.43 -26.51 1.31
C CYS A 17 -7.88 -25.68 0.14
N ALA A 18 -8.79 -25.13 -0.67
CA ALA A 18 -8.46 -24.05 -1.58
C ALA A 18 -8.06 -22.85 -0.72
N SER A 19 -6.75 -22.72 -0.48
CA SER A 19 -6.16 -21.55 0.16
C SER A 19 -6.53 -20.33 -0.69
N GLN A 20 -7.49 -19.54 -0.22
CA GLN A 20 -7.85 -18.28 -0.85
C GLN A 20 -6.59 -17.40 -0.84
N GLN A 21 -6.00 -17.19 -2.02
CA GLN A 21 -4.99 -16.16 -2.22
C GLN A 21 -5.63 -14.84 -1.80
N THR A 22 -5.11 -14.23 -0.75
CA THR A 22 -5.74 -13.10 -0.07
C THR A 22 -5.91 -11.94 -1.05
N LEU A 23 -7.18 -11.64 -1.36
CA LEU A 23 -7.58 -10.47 -2.14
C LEU A 23 -7.30 -9.15 -1.40
N VAL A 24 -6.93 -9.22 -0.12
CA VAL A 24 -6.78 -8.05 0.76
C VAL A 24 -5.28 -7.71 0.93
N PRO A 25 -4.89 -6.43 0.74
CA PRO A 25 -3.53 -5.98 0.99
C PRO A 25 -3.02 -6.37 2.38
N GLN A 26 -1.78 -6.84 2.44
CA GLN A 26 -1.16 -7.27 3.70
C GLN A 26 -0.67 -6.04 4.48
N ILE A 27 -1.48 -5.60 5.45
CA ILE A 27 -1.13 -4.56 6.42
C ILE A 27 -0.54 -5.20 7.67
N GLN A 28 0.61 -4.71 8.13
CA GLN A 28 1.13 -5.05 9.45
C GLN A 28 1.11 -3.80 10.32
N GLN A 29 0.52 -3.95 11.51
CA GLN A 29 0.58 -2.94 12.55
C GLN A 29 1.40 -3.49 13.71
N GLY A 30 2.14 -2.62 14.38
CA GLY A 30 2.98 -3.02 15.48
C GLY A 30 3.47 -1.84 16.27
N GLU A 31 4.52 -2.08 17.05
CA GLU A 31 5.19 -1.07 17.84
C GLU A 31 6.70 -1.27 17.74
N SER A 32 7.42 -0.17 17.56
CA SER A 32 8.89 -0.14 17.60
C SER A 32 9.30 1.00 18.49
N GLU A 33 10.15 0.74 19.49
CA GLU A 33 10.63 1.74 20.45
C GLU A 33 9.48 2.52 21.14
N GLY A 34 8.38 1.84 21.48
CA GLY A 34 7.22 2.48 22.11
C GLY A 34 6.38 3.36 21.16
N LYS A 35 6.63 3.29 19.84
CA LYS A 35 5.91 4.04 18.82
C LYS A 35 5.16 3.09 17.90
N LYS A 36 3.86 3.34 17.71
CA LYS A 36 3.04 2.60 16.75
C LYS A 36 3.66 2.69 15.36
N THR A 37 3.65 1.58 14.64
CA THR A 37 4.12 1.47 13.27
C THR A 37 3.06 0.82 12.40
N VAL A 38 3.00 1.23 11.14
CA VAL A 38 2.16 0.62 10.11
C VAL A 38 3.02 0.37 8.89
N THR A 39 2.91 -0.82 8.31
CA THR A 39 3.53 -1.16 7.02
C THR A 39 2.51 -1.81 6.11
N VAL A 40 2.68 -1.61 4.81
CA VAL A 40 1.94 -2.34 3.78
C VAL A 40 2.92 -3.03 2.85
N ALA A 41 2.63 -4.30 2.54
CA ALA A 41 3.43 -5.09 1.62
C ALA A 41 3.46 -4.48 0.21
N PRO A 42 4.50 -4.78 -0.59
CA PRO A 42 4.58 -4.30 -1.97
C PRO A 42 3.40 -4.75 -2.81
N ALA A 43 2.84 -3.82 -3.58
CA ALA A 43 1.76 -4.07 -4.52
C ALA A 43 2.01 -3.36 -5.86
N SER A 44 1.58 -3.98 -6.96
CA SER A 44 1.90 -3.52 -8.31
C SER A 44 0.97 -2.41 -8.81
N ALA A 45 1.51 -1.54 -9.66
CA ALA A 45 0.74 -0.68 -10.55
C ALA A 45 -0.14 -1.49 -11.53
N ALA A 46 -0.98 -0.82 -12.30
CA ALA A 46 -1.77 -1.45 -13.35
C ALA A 46 -0.91 -1.55 -14.61
N CYS A 47 -0.53 -2.77 -14.98
CA CYS A 47 0.50 -3.07 -15.96
C CYS A 47 0.29 -4.47 -16.54
N SER A 48 0.70 -4.65 -17.80
CA SER A 48 0.74 -5.96 -18.48
C SER A 48 2.17 -6.48 -18.71
N ARG A 49 3.18 -5.68 -18.36
CA ARG A 49 4.60 -5.96 -18.63
C ARG A 49 5.34 -6.47 -17.39
N PRO A 50 6.44 -7.23 -17.56
CA PRO A 50 7.23 -7.74 -16.43
C PRO A 50 7.84 -6.64 -15.54
N GLN A 51 8.37 -5.57 -16.14
CA GLN A 51 8.95 -4.44 -15.40
C GLN A 51 7.90 -3.51 -14.79
N CYS A 52 6.96 -4.07 -14.03
CA CYS A 52 5.86 -3.32 -13.44
C CYS A 52 6.26 -2.66 -12.11
N PRO A 53 6.12 -1.33 -11.96
CA PRO A 53 6.38 -0.66 -10.70
C PRO A 53 5.58 -1.26 -9.55
N VAL A 54 6.26 -1.46 -8.43
CA VAL A 54 5.65 -1.85 -7.16
C VAL A 54 5.83 -0.74 -6.13
N LEU A 55 4.78 -0.52 -5.34
CA LEU A 55 4.77 0.44 -4.24
C LEU A 55 4.57 -0.30 -2.92
N ALA A 56 5.36 0.06 -1.91
CA ALA A 56 5.17 -0.33 -0.52
C ALA A 56 5.31 0.90 0.37
N ALA A 57 4.73 0.90 1.56
CA ALA A 57 4.81 2.05 2.46
C ALA A 57 4.99 1.62 3.92
N ALA A 58 5.68 2.46 4.68
CA ALA A 58 5.85 2.35 6.11
C ALA A 58 5.64 3.70 6.79
N TRP A 59 5.09 3.68 8.01
CA TRP A 59 4.82 4.85 8.83
C TRP A 59 5.10 4.54 10.29
N SER A 60 5.49 5.58 11.04
CA SER A 60 5.68 5.50 12.49
C SER A 60 5.12 6.74 13.15
N ALA A 61 4.50 6.56 14.33
CA ALA A 61 4.06 7.65 15.18
C ALA A 61 5.20 8.58 15.65
N ALA A 62 6.47 8.17 15.48
CA ALA A 62 7.63 9.05 15.69
C ALA A 62 7.68 10.23 14.71
N LYS A 63 7.15 10.06 13.48
CA LYS A 63 7.13 11.07 12.42
C LYS A 63 5.75 11.10 11.76
N PRO A 64 4.71 11.61 12.44
CA PRO A 64 3.32 11.40 12.06
C PRO A 64 2.94 11.98 10.69
N ALA A 65 3.59 13.07 10.25
CA ALA A 65 3.32 13.72 8.96
C ALA A 65 4.09 13.13 7.78
N GLN A 66 4.93 12.11 8.00
CA GLN A 66 5.85 11.56 7.01
C GLN A 66 5.65 10.04 6.89
N ALA A 67 5.76 9.53 5.67
CA ALA A 67 5.84 8.11 5.38
C ALA A 67 7.15 7.79 4.65
N VAL A 68 7.57 6.54 4.76
CA VAL A 68 8.60 5.95 3.91
C VAL A 68 7.90 5.23 2.77
N LEU A 69 8.00 5.76 1.56
CA LEU A 69 7.46 5.15 0.35
C LEU A 69 8.58 4.41 -0.38
N THR A 70 8.43 3.10 -0.53
CA THR A 70 9.35 2.28 -1.31
C THR A 70 8.81 2.12 -2.72
N VAL A 71 9.64 2.47 -3.72
CA VAL A 71 9.34 2.26 -5.14
C VAL A 71 10.32 1.21 -5.67
N GLY A 72 9.80 0.13 -6.23
CA GLY A 72 10.60 -0.94 -6.81
C GLY A 72 10.24 -1.25 -8.26
N LEU A 73 11.19 -1.83 -8.98
CA LEU A 73 11.05 -2.32 -10.35
C LEU A 73 11.53 -3.77 -10.45
N PRO A 74 10.61 -4.76 -10.42
CA PRO A 74 10.91 -6.13 -10.75
C PRO A 74 11.50 -6.27 -12.16
N HIS A 75 12.30 -7.31 -12.39
CA HIS A 75 12.92 -7.62 -13.69
C HIS A 75 13.82 -6.50 -14.25
N GLN A 76 14.30 -5.59 -13.40
CA GLN A 76 15.25 -4.54 -13.72
C GLN A 76 16.55 -4.76 -12.92
N ALA A 77 17.69 -4.34 -13.45
CA ALA A 77 18.99 -4.39 -12.75
C ALA A 77 19.44 -3.01 -12.24
N ALA A 78 19.12 -1.93 -12.96
CA ALA A 78 19.51 -0.59 -12.55
C ALA A 78 18.69 -0.12 -11.34
N GLU A 79 19.36 0.60 -10.44
CA GLU A 79 18.74 1.17 -9.24
C GLU A 79 17.63 2.16 -9.60
N VAL A 80 16.59 2.22 -8.78
CA VAL A 80 15.58 3.29 -8.84
C VAL A 80 16.20 4.58 -8.28
N THR A 81 16.18 5.65 -9.08
CA THR A 81 16.72 6.96 -8.66
C THR A 81 15.64 7.94 -8.25
N GLY A 82 14.39 7.67 -8.61
CA GLY A 82 13.25 8.49 -8.25
C GLY A 82 11.96 8.06 -8.90
N ALA A 83 10.87 8.73 -8.54
CA ALA A 83 9.58 8.58 -9.19
C ALA A 83 8.87 9.93 -9.34
N ASP A 84 8.11 10.09 -10.41
CA ASP A 84 7.22 11.24 -10.62
C ASP A 84 5.78 10.74 -10.59
N PHE A 85 5.00 11.24 -9.62
CA PHE A 85 3.59 10.91 -9.48
C PHE A 85 2.75 11.98 -10.14
N HIS A 86 2.03 11.61 -11.19
CA HIS A 86 1.09 12.48 -11.87
C HIS A 86 -0.31 12.20 -11.31
N LEU A 87 -0.90 13.20 -10.66
CA LEU A 87 -2.12 13.05 -9.85
C LEU A 87 -3.19 14.01 -10.37
N GLY A 88 -4.28 13.49 -10.94
CA GLY A 88 -5.49 14.26 -11.23
C GLY A 88 -5.33 15.41 -12.24
N GLY A 89 -4.34 15.35 -13.13
CA GLY A 89 -4.06 16.38 -14.13
C GLY A 89 -3.23 17.58 -13.65
N GLY A 90 -2.75 17.56 -12.39
CA GLY A 90 -1.85 18.58 -11.84
C GLY A 90 -0.38 18.39 -12.22
N GLN A 91 0.49 19.24 -11.68
CA GLN A 91 1.94 19.07 -11.79
C GLN A 91 2.39 17.78 -11.11
N ALA A 92 3.39 17.12 -11.68
CA ALA A 92 3.93 15.89 -11.13
C ALA A 92 4.64 16.13 -9.79
N VAL A 93 4.34 15.31 -8.79
CA VAL A 93 5.08 15.30 -7.53
C VAL A 93 6.33 14.46 -7.71
N ARG A 94 7.49 15.11 -7.69
CA ARG A 94 8.79 14.46 -7.89
C ARG A 94 9.33 13.96 -6.55
N VAL A 95 9.53 12.65 -6.47
CA VAL A 95 10.11 11.98 -5.31
C VAL A 95 11.55 11.63 -5.62
N ARG A 96 12.48 12.28 -4.91
CA ARG A 96 13.94 12.09 -5.04
C ARG A 96 14.67 11.99 -3.70
N SER A 97 14.03 12.37 -2.60
CA SER A 97 14.63 12.35 -1.26
C SER A 97 14.70 10.92 -0.73
N ARG A 98 15.85 10.26 -0.89
CA ARG A 98 16.06 8.90 -0.37
C ARG A 98 15.88 8.89 1.16
N SER A 99 15.19 7.88 1.66
CA SER A 99 15.05 7.67 3.09
C SER A 99 16.37 7.15 3.67
N ARG A 100 16.58 7.42 4.96
CA ARG A 100 17.62 6.72 5.74
C ARG A 100 17.18 5.33 6.17
N ALA A 101 15.88 5.05 6.16
CA ALA A 101 15.38 3.69 6.34
C ALA A 101 15.73 2.87 5.09
N GLU A 102 16.24 1.66 5.29
CA GLU A 102 16.49 0.75 4.19
C GLU A 102 15.17 0.37 3.51
N ALA A 103 15.19 0.29 2.17
CA ALA A 103 14.11 -0.36 1.45
C ALA A 103 14.05 -1.83 1.87
N ALA A 104 12.84 -2.38 1.99
CA ALA A 104 12.69 -3.81 2.21
C ALA A 104 13.47 -4.59 1.14
N ALA A 105 14.12 -5.70 1.52
CA ALA A 105 14.81 -6.56 0.56
C ALA A 105 13.79 -7.32 -0.29
N LEU A 106 13.43 -6.76 -1.45
CA LEU A 106 12.36 -7.30 -2.31
C LEU A 106 12.84 -8.28 -3.38
N GLY A 107 14.15 -8.51 -3.50
CA GLY A 107 14.74 -9.35 -4.55
C GLY A 107 14.84 -8.69 -5.93
N TYR A 108 14.59 -7.38 -6.00
CA TYR A 108 14.76 -6.54 -7.19
C TYR A 108 15.11 -5.10 -6.75
N PRO A 109 15.61 -4.23 -7.66
CA PRO A 109 15.92 -2.86 -7.33
C PRO A 109 14.71 -2.11 -6.76
N ALA A 110 14.87 -1.63 -5.53
CA ALA A 110 13.88 -0.84 -4.83
C ALA A 110 14.57 0.23 -4.00
N THR A 111 13.94 1.40 -3.93
CA THR A 111 14.48 2.54 -3.19
C THR A 111 13.40 3.13 -2.32
N ALA A 112 13.74 3.34 -1.05
CA ALA A 112 12.89 3.98 -0.07
C ALA A 112 13.07 5.50 -0.14
N PHE A 113 11.96 6.23 -0.09
CA PHE A 113 11.92 7.68 -0.13
C PHE A 113 11.13 8.23 1.03
N ASP A 114 11.62 9.32 1.58
CA ASP A 114 10.92 10.10 2.59
C ASP A 114 9.89 11.01 1.89
N VAL A 115 8.60 10.78 2.15
CA VAL A 115 7.50 11.52 1.51
C VAL A 115 6.52 12.07 2.56
N PRO A 116 5.85 13.21 2.29
CA PRO A 116 4.72 13.63 3.11
C PRO A 116 3.61 12.57 3.07
N LEU A 117 2.98 12.28 4.21
CA LEU A 117 1.86 11.32 4.26
C LEU A 117 0.73 11.68 3.28
N ARG A 118 0.53 12.99 3.05
CA ARG A 118 -0.40 13.53 2.05
C ARG A 118 -0.16 12.99 0.63
N LEU A 119 1.09 12.70 0.24
CA LEU A 119 1.35 12.12 -1.07
C LEU A 119 0.80 10.70 -1.16
N VAL A 120 0.93 9.91 -0.10
CA VAL A 120 0.41 8.52 -0.06
C VAL A 120 -1.11 8.53 -0.11
N ASP A 121 -1.75 9.45 0.61
CA ASP A 121 -3.19 9.72 0.53
C ASP A 121 -3.63 10.10 -0.90
N GLN A 122 -2.90 11.01 -1.55
CA GLN A 122 -3.20 11.37 -2.93
C GLN A 122 -3.03 10.19 -3.90
N ILE A 123 -2.03 9.33 -3.72
CA ILE A 123 -1.88 8.10 -4.52
C ILE A 123 -3.08 7.17 -4.32
N ALA A 124 -3.56 7.01 -3.07
CA ALA A 124 -4.67 6.13 -2.73
C ALA A 124 -6.02 6.57 -3.33
N TYR A 125 -6.25 7.89 -3.45
CA TYR A 125 -7.60 8.39 -3.74
C TYR A 125 -7.72 9.25 -4.99
N THR A 126 -6.63 9.68 -5.62
CA THR A 126 -6.71 10.53 -6.82
C THR A 126 -6.94 9.69 -8.08
N PRO A 127 -8.06 9.87 -8.80
CA PRO A 127 -8.28 9.21 -10.10
C PRO A 127 -7.43 9.86 -11.19
N ARG A 128 -7.30 9.17 -12.33
CA ARG A 128 -6.48 9.61 -13.47
C ARG A 128 -5.04 9.90 -13.05
N SER A 129 -4.45 8.94 -12.35
CA SER A 129 -3.09 8.99 -11.84
C SER A 129 -2.21 7.89 -12.40
N TRP A 130 -0.94 8.23 -12.58
CA TRP A 130 0.10 7.35 -13.10
C TRP A 130 1.45 7.73 -12.51
N VAL A 131 2.42 6.83 -12.61
CA VAL A 131 3.77 7.02 -12.09
C VAL A 131 4.80 6.81 -13.18
N ARG A 132 5.82 7.68 -13.20
CA ARG A 132 7.07 7.48 -13.94
C ARG A 132 8.17 7.13 -12.97
N VAL A 133 8.73 5.93 -13.06
CA VAL A 133 9.89 5.51 -12.27
C VAL A 133 11.15 5.73 -13.08
N HIS A 134 12.15 6.38 -12.49
CA HIS A 134 13.44 6.68 -13.10
C HIS A 134 14.50 5.73 -12.57
N THR A 135 15.41 5.31 -13.46
CA THR A 135 16.50 4.39 -13.11
C THR A 135 17.87 4.98 -13.41
N ALA A 136 18.91 4.45 -12.75
CA ALA A 136 20.26 5.00 -12.80
C ALA A 136 20.92 4.92 -14.19
N ASP A 137 20.43 4.05 -15.07
CA ASP A 137 20.91 3.92 -16.45
C ASP A 137 20.22 4.91 -17.42
N GLY A 138 19.43 5.85 -16.90
CA GLY A 138 18.74 6.88 -17.66
C GLY A 138 17.41 6.44 -18.27
N ARG A 139 16.97 5.18 -18.07
CA ARG A 139 15.66 4.70 -18.52
C ARG A 139 14.56 5.04 -17.53
N SER A 140 13.33 5.09 -18.04
CA SER A 140 12.13 5.26 -17.23
C SER A 140 11.03 4.25 -17.58
N VAL A 141 10.19 3.97 -16.60
CA VAL A 141 9.01 3.11 -16.74
C VAL A 141 7.78 3.89 -16.30
N ASP A 142 6.80 3.99 -17.19
CA ASP A 142 5.55 4.71 -16.96
C ASP A 142 4.42 3.70 -16.84
N GLU A 143 3.69 3.69 -15.72
CA GLU A 143 2.54 2.80 -15.54
C GLU A 143 1.40 3.49 -14.79
N THR A 144 0.17 3.04 -15.07
CA THR A 144 -1.05 3.60 -14.51
C THR A 144 -1.22 3.17 -13.05
N LEU A 145 -1.64 4.09 -12.19
CA LEU A 145 -2.01 3.79 -10.81
C LEU A 145 -3.53 3.67 -10.66
N ASN A 146 -4.26 4.66 -11.17
CA ASN A 146 -5.71 4.69 -11.16
C ASN A 146 -6.21 5.42 -12.40
N SER A 147 -6.83 4.72 -13.35
CA SER A 147 -7.37 5.36 -14.56
C SER A 147 -8.67 6.14 -14.29
N GLY A 148 -9.31 5.88 -13.15
CA GLY A 148 -10.67 6.27 -12.82
C GLY A 148 -11.68 5.14 -13.02
N GLU A 149 -11.41 4.22 -13.94
CA GLU A 149 -12.20 3.00 -14.18
C GLU A 149 -11.58 1.79 -13.49
N GLU A 150 -10.25 1.69 -13.53
CA GLU A 150 -9.46 0.63 -12.93
C GLU A 150 -8.55 1.20 -11.84
N ARG A 151 -8.53 0.53 -10.69
CA ARG A 151 -7.60 0.81 -9.58
C ARG A 151 -6.57 -0.30 -9.53
N SER A 152 -5.29 0.07 -9.55
CA SER A 152 -4.20 -0.89 -9.35
C SER A 152 -4.16 -1.45 -7.93
N LYS A 153 -3.49 -2.59 -7.75
CA LYS A 153 -3.22 -3.18 -6.43
C LYS A 153 -2.41 -2.23 -5.55
N ALA A 154 -1.51 -1.44 -6.13
CA ALA A 154 -0.77 -0.40 -5.42
C ALA A 154 -1.72 0.66 -4.83
N VAL A 155 -2.70 1.13 -5.60
CA VAL A 155 -3.69 2.11 -5.14
C VAL A 155 -4.59 1.55 -4.05
N GLU A 156 -5.00 0.29 -4.18
CA GLU A 156 -5.72 -0.41 -3.13
C GLU A 156 -4.86 -0.51 -1.85
N ALA A 157 -3.64 -1.03 -1.94
CA ALA A 157 -2.71 -1.14 -0.83
C ALA A 157 -2.47 0.20 -0.11
N MET A 158 -2.28 1.30 -0.86
CA MET A 158 -2.11 2.62 -0.28
C MET A 158 -3.36 3.10 0.46
N SER A 159 -4.57 2.80 -0.02
CA SER A 159 -5.80 3.13 0.71
C SER A 159 -5.93 2.40 2.05
N TYR A 160 -5.63 1.10 2.09
CA TYR A 160 -5.63 0.34 3.34
C TYR A 160 -4.54 0.83 4.30
N PHE A 161 -3.39 1.22 3.77
CA PHE A 161 -2.31 1.81 4.56
C PHE A 161 -2.73 3.14 5.20
N VAL A 162 -3.33 4.05 4.44
CA VAL A 162 -3.81 5.35 4.97
C VAL A 162 -4.85 5.13 6.07
N THR A 163 -5.85 4.27 5.85
CA THR A 163 -6.85 3.93 6.87
C THR A 163 -6.22 3.33 8.13
N ALA A 164 -5.22 2.46 7.98
CA ALA A 164 -4.51 1.88 9.12
C ALA A 164 -3.68 2.93 9.89
N VAL A 165 -3.06 3.89 9.19
CA VAL A 165 -2.33 5.00 9.80
C VAL A 165 -3.28 5.93 10.56
N GLU A 166 -4.44 6.28 10.01
CA GLU A 166 -5.47 7.09 10.68
C GLU A 166 -5.95 6.44 11.98
N SER A 167 -6.21 5.13 11.93
CA SER A 167 -6.56 4.35 13.11
C SER A 167 -5.42 4.34 14.16
N ALA A 168 -4.17 4.17 13.72
CA ALA A 168 -3.02 4.14 14.61
C ALA A 168 -2.72 5.50 15.24
N SER A 169 -2.83 6.59 14.47
CA SER A 169 -2.55 7.97 14.91
C SER A 169 -3.63 8.53 15.83
N GLY A 170 -4.80 7.88 15.92
CA GLY A 170 -5.94 8.40 16.65
C GLY A 170 -6.65 9.55 15.93
N GLN A 171 -6.24 9.86 14.69
CA GLN A 171 -7.03 10.68 13.77
C GLN A 171 -8.10 9.80 13.13
N VAL A 172 -9.03 9.30 13.93
CA VAL A 172 -10.33 8.93 13.35
C VAL A 172 -10.88 10.23 12.80
N ALA A 173 -11.12 10.32 11.49
CA ALA A 173 -11.84 11.42 10.90
C ALA A 173 -13.14 11.57 11.70
N ASN A 174 -13.19 12.53 12.61
CA ASN A 174 -14.33 12.75 13.49
C ASN A 174 -15.45 13.28 12.56
N PRO A 175 -16.50 12.51 12.22
CA PRO A 175 -17.60 13.08 11.46
C PRO A 175 -18.39 14.11 12.29
N ASP A 176 -18.10 14.22 13.60
CA ASP A 176 -18.84 15.05 14.55
C ASP A 176 -18.16 16.38 14.93
N SER A 177 -16.93 16.70 14.47
CA SER A 177 -16.35 18.03 14.78
C SER A 177 -16.97 19.19 13.97
N SER A 178 -17.88 18.90 13.03
CA SER A 178 -18.69 19.90 12.32
C SER A 178 -20.13 20.00 12.83
N ARG A 179 -20.51 19.27 13.88
CA ARG A 179 -21.78 19.47 14.60
C ARG A 179 -21.55 20.23 15.90
N GLY A 180 -20.93 21.41 15.78
CA GLY A 180 -21.22 22.50 16.70
C GLY A 180 -22.69 22.86 16.52
N GLY A 181 -23.55 22.18 17.26
CA GLY A 181 -24.99 22.20 17.09
C GLY A 181 -25.54 23.62 17.16
N LEU A 182 -26.40 23.96 16.19
CA LEU A 182 -27.22 25.17 16.21
C LEU A 182 -28.01 25.31 17.54
N MET A 183 -28.25 24.19 18.24
CA MET A 183 -28.94 24.12 19.53
C MET A 183 -28.10 24.55 20.73
N ASP A 184 -26.76 24.46 20.68
CA ASP A 184 -25.88 25.00 21.74
C ASP A 184 -25.83 26.53 21.72
N ARG A 185 -26.19 27.14 20.58
CA ARG A 185 -26.22 28.61 20.40
C ARG A 185 -27.56 29.27 20.73
N LEU A 186 -28.57 28.50 21.16
CA LEU A 186 -29.91 29.02 21.45
C LEU A 186 -30.35 28.87 22.91
N GLY A 187 -29.42 28.74 23.86
CA GLY A 187 -29.71 29.01 25.27
C GLY A 187 -30.82 28.14 25.85
N GLY A 188 -30.58 26.83 25.97
CA GLY A 188 -31.44 25.91 26.70
C GLY A 188 -31.01 25.74 28.16
N GLY A 189 -30.83 26.85 28.89
CA GLY A 189 -30.62 26.81 30.33
C GLY A 189 -31.93 26.49 31.05
N LYS A 190 -31.95 25.40 31.81
CA LYS A 190 -32.84 25.24 32.96
C LYS A 190 -32.05 25.55 34.21
#